data_AF-A0A7C5ZUN9-F1
#
_entry.id   AF-A0A7C5ZUN9-F1
#
_cell.length_a   1.000
_cell.length_b   1.000
_cell.length_c   1.000
_cell.angle_alpha   90.00
_cell.angle_beta   90.00
_cell.angle_gamma   90.00
#
_symmetry.space_group_name_H-M   'P 1'
#
loop_
_entity.id
_entity.type
_entity.pdbx_description
1 polymer ?
#
loop_
_entity_poly.entity_id
_entity_poly.type
_entity_poly.pdbx_seq_one_letter_code
_entity_poly.pdbx_strand_id
1 'polypeptide(L)'
;MNVFADLIEELKEENLLEETIIELKRKAAEANGIIPNGSNGTVKPDADTLQANESGSGPSAEQKPENETVDEVEFYRRRAMEEVSSLQMVEHVISGIEREHMKMNPAVYDDLAIKKALHRFLQVSADISSPEYSAAEYSLMHEAESWFAALARRDSNISVANLRRYCENSRPVLSSQALMALGRFYRNSPFTEAVRGKFDFVMTRLFSREVEGERRKLLFSRPEMIGHIRTLYANWSSLSLYPREEHSEGIGAVVGRFDAFVKEAEAAEGFDSLIESDFFNRLRLFKEETAEMFFASEVLAAAMECNVRVGNRFVDLLEAERENDNVEKIEEKYGYSYDTIISNAASKTLFLVELLKGEKDVEREETVQQPEARKITLDFESAPVVQKRKVGVNKWLLAATIIVALISIGIYFWSSNAGPEASGVQEAKNIELPAGNLQKHIRFARRSDETLYGMAQPTWSALSEDEQRQLLGEAFAFAQSVGLKRVNILNEKGRTIGYATKDKAEVFRP
;
A
#
# COMPACT_ATOMS: atom_id res chain seq x y z
N MET A 1 -6.08 3.00 -22.77
CA MET A 1 -5.41 1.73 -22.38
C MET A 1 -5.10 1.83 -20.91
N ASN A 2 -5.55 0.86 -20.12
CA ASN A 2 -5.40 0.89 -18.68
C ASN A 2 -4.06 0.21 -18.36
N VAL A 3 -2.99 0.98 -18.19
CA VAL A 3 -1.62 0.49 -17.95
C VAL A 3 -1.55 -0.47 -16.74
N PHE A 4 -2.53 -0.38 -15.83
CA PHE A 4 -2.70 -1.31 -14.72
C PHE A 4 -3.20 -2.70 -15.18
N ALA A 5 -4.07 -2.74 -16.18
CA ALA A 5 -4.46 -3.98 -16.85
C ALA A 5 -3.27 -4.57 -17.61
N ASP A 6 -2.48 -3.75 -18.30
CA ASP A 6 -1.29 -4.20 -19.04
C ASP A 6 -0.23 -4.77 -18.08
N LEU A 7 0.07 -4.10 -16.95
CA LEU A 7 0.97 -4.62 -15.92
C LEU A 7 0.46 -5.93 -15.30
N ILE A 8 -0.86 -6.05 -15.09
CA ILE A 8 -1.47 -7.28 -14.57
C ILE A 8 -1.48 -8.39 -15.63
N GLU A 9 -1.70 -8.05 -16.90
CA GLU A 9 -1.73 -8.97 -18.04
C GLU A 9 -0.31 -9.49 -18.34
N GLU A 10 0.71 -8.63 -18.28
CA GLU A 10 2.11 -9.00 -18.43
C GLU A 10 2.59 -9.87 -17.24
N LEU A 11 2.21 -9.53 -16.00
CA LEU A 11 2.48 -10.38 -14.82
C LEU A 11 1.71 -11.73 -14.85
N LYS A 12 0.58 -11.79 -15.56
CA LYS A 12 -0.18 -13.02 -15.80
C LYS A 12 0.44 -13.87 -16.91
N GLU A 13 0.86 -13.25 -18.02
CA GLU A 13 1.55 -13.91 -19.14
C GLU A 13 2.86 -14.55 -18.67
N GLU A 14 3.51 -13.97 -17.65
CA GLU A 14 4.69 -14.55 -17.00
C GLU A 14 4.38 -15.55 -15.86
N ASN A 15 3.14 -16.00 -15.70
CA ASN A 15 2.72 -17.06 -14.74
C ASN A 15 2.85 -16.69 -13.24
N LEU A 16 2.84 -15.40 -12.88
CA LEU A 16 3.05 -14.93 -11.50
C LEU A 16 1.75 -14.57 -10.74
N LEU A 17 0.57 -14.86 -11.29
CA LEU A 17 -0.72 -14.54 -10.64
C LEU A 17 -1.75 -15.69 -10.77
N GLU A 18 -2.35 -16.10 -9.65
CA GLU A 18 -3.64 -16.82 -9.62
C GLU A 18 -4.80 -15.82 -9.77
N GLU A 19 -5.96 -16.32 -10.24
CA GLU A 19 -7.14 -15.54 -10.67
C GLU A 19 -7.48 -14.37 -9.72
N THR A 20 -7.37 -13.14 -10.22
CA THR A 20 -7.62 -11.93 -9.43
C THR A 20 -9.12 -11.63 -9.27
N ILE A 21 -9.49 -10.88 -8.23
CA ILE A 21 -10.88 -10.42 -7.95
C ILE A 21 -11.51 -9.65 -9.14
N ILE A 22 -10.69 -9.04 -10.00
CA ILE A 22 -11.11 -8.37 -11.23
C ILE A 22 -11.70 -9.39 -12.23
N GLU A 23 -11.17 -10.60 -12.25
CA GLU A 23 -11.58 -11.72 -13.10
C GLU A 23 -12.87 -12.37 -12.58
N LEU A 24 -13.06 -12.44 -11.26
CA LEU A 24 -14.34 -12.81 -10.66
C LEU A 24 -15.44 -11.80 -11.03
N LYS A 25 -15.11 -10.50 -11.10
CA LYS A 25 -16.04 -9.46 -11.56
C LYS A 25 -16.29 -9.53 -13.07
N ARG A 26 -15.28 -9.81 -13.88
CA ARG A 26 -15.42 -9.97 -15.34
C ARG A 26 -16.23 -11.23 -15.69
N LYS A 27 -15.94 -12.37 -15.07
CA LYS A 27 -16.71 -13.61 -15.20
C LYS A 27 -18.15 -13.44 -14.69
N ALA A 28 -18.38 -12.67 -13.62
CA ALA A 28 -19.72 -12.34 -13.16
C ALA A 28 -20.47 -11.38 -14.11
N ALA A 29 -19.78 -10.42 -14.74
CA ALA A 29 -20.36 -9.52 -15.74
C ALA A 29 -20.67 -10.23 -17.07
N GLU A 30 -19.81 -11.16 -17.49
CA GLU A 30 -20.01 -12.05 -18.64
C GLU A 30 -21.15 -13.05 -18.38
N ALA A 31 -21.24 -13.63 -17.17
CA ALA A 31 -22.35 -14.50 -16.76
C ALA A 31 -23.70 -13.76 -16.68
N ASN A 32 -23.68 -12.45 -16.43
CA ASN A 32 -24.86 -11.59 -16.40
C ASN A 32 -25.17 -10.92 -17.74
N GLY A 33 -24.43 -11.23 -18.81
CA GLY A 33 -24.71 -10.74 -20.17
C GLY A 33 -24.52 -9.24 -20.37
N ILE A 34 -23.72 -8.58 -19.52
CA ILE A 34 -23.52 -7.12 -19.56
C ILE A 34 -22.54 -6.69 -20.67
N ILE A 35 -21.75 -7.63 -21.22
CA ILE A 35 -20.80 -7.37 -22.32
C ILE A 35 -21.20 -8.22 -23.55
N PRO A 36 -21.41 -7.62 -24.74
CA PRO A 36 -21.75 -8.37 -25.94
C PRO A 36 -20.54 -9.17 -26.44
N ASN A 37 -20.75 -10.45 -26.73
CA ASN A 37 -19.75 -11.37 -27.29
C ASN A 37 -19.31 -10.90 -28.68
N GLY A 38 -18.09 -10.39 -28.80
CA GLY A 38 -17.47 -10.06 -30.08
C GLY A 38 -16.92 -11.30 -30.78
N SER A 39 -17.63 -11.80 -31.80
CA SER A 39 -17.14 -12.85 -32.68
C SER A 39 -16.09 -12.31 -33.67
N ASN A 40 -14.99 -13.03 -33.82
CA ASN A 40 -13.97 -12.85 -34.86
C ASN A 40 -14.57 -12.80 -36.27
N GLY A 41 -14.26 -11.74 -37.02
CA GLY A 41 -14.60 -11.60 -38.43
C GLY A 41 -13.58 -10.74 -39.18
N THR A 42 -12.68 -11.42 -39.90
CA THR A 42 -11.70 -10.87 -40.83
C THR A 42 -12.39 -10.24 -42.05
N VAL A 43 -12.12 -8.96 -42.36
CA VAL A 43 -12.44 -8.37 -43.68
C VAL A 43 -11.33 -7.39 -44.10
N LYS A 44 -10.88 -7.55 -45.35
CA LYS A 44 -9.88 -6.75 -46.09
C LYS A 44 -10.43 -5.37 -46.49
N PRO A 45 -9.55 -4.40 -46.85
CA PRO A 45 -9.98 -3.09 -47.31
C PRO A 45 -10.27 -3.12 -48.82
N ASP A 46 -11.28 -2.36 -49.25
CA ASP A 46 -11.36 -1.86 -50.62
C ASP A 46 -11.94 -0.44 -50.64
N ALA A 47 -11.48 0.28 -51.66
CA ALA A 47 -11.54 1.71 -51.85
C ALA A 47 -12.86 2.22 -52.44
N ASP A 48 -12.94 3.56 -52.45
CA ASP A 48 -13.84 4.44 -53.22
C ASP A 48 -15.33 4.48 -52.81
N THR A 49 -15.78 5.67 -52.38
CA THR A 49 -16.73 6.51 -53.14
C THR A 49 -16.96 7.84 -52.40
N LEU A 50 -16.64 8.94 -53.10
CA LEU A 50 -17.08 10.31 -52.81
C LEU A 50 -18.58 10.45 -53.07
N GLN A 51 -19.32 11.12 -52.18
CA GLN A 51 -20.31 12.13 -52.60
C GLN A 51 -20.70 13.07 -51.46
N ALA A 52 -20.66 14.35 -51.80
CA ALA A 52 -21.08 15.49 -51.00
C ALA A 52 -22.60 15.59 -50.93
N ASN A 53 -23.13 16.11 -49.81
CA ASN A 53 -24.26 17.03 -49.88
C ASN A 53 -24.25 17.98 -48.67
N GLU A 54 -24.28 19.27 -48.99
CA GLU A 54 -24.34 20.39 -48.08
C GLU A 54 -25.78 20.69 -47.62
N SER A 55 -25.84 21.49 -46.55
CA SER A 55 -26.84 22.52 -46.19
C SER A 55 -27.98 22.16 -45.23
N GLY A 56 -27.99 22.90 -44.09
CA GLY A 56 -29.07 22.94 -43.11
C GLY A 56 -28.66 23.61 -41.79
N SER A 57 -28.61 24.94 -41.77
CA SER A 57 -28.29 25.79 -40.60
C SER A 57 -29.39 25.88 -39.54
N GLY A 58 -29.01 25.89 -38.25
CA GLY A 58 -29.84 26.41 -37.14
C GLY A 58 -29.18 26.21 -35.75
N PRO A 59 -29.06 27.23 -34.89
CA PRO A 59 -28.30 27.14 -33.63
C PRO A 59 -29.20 26.60 -32.51
N SER A 60 -28.90 25.41 -32.02
CA SER A 60 -29.54 24.87 -30.81
C SER A 60 -28.53 24.80 -29.66
N ALA A 61 -28.92 25.48 -28.59
CA ALA A 61 -28.43 25.49 -27.23
C ALA A 61 -27.32 24.46 -26.90
N GLU A 62 -26.20 25.01 -26.43
CA GLU A 62 -25.11 24.34 -25.75
C GLU A 62 -25.64 23.58 -24.52
N GLN A 63 -26.03 22.32 -24.72
CA GLN A 63 -26.28 21.38 -23.64
C GLN A 63 -24.93 21.01 -23.03
N LYS A 64 -24.69 21.53 -21.82
CA LYS A 64 -23.61 21.09 -20.94
C LYS A 64 -23.73 19.56 -20.77
N PRO A 65 -22.71 18.76 -21.08
CA PRO A 65 -22.83 17.31 -21.05
C PRO A 65 -23.04 16.82 -19.62
N GLU A 66 -24.23 16.28 -19.31
CA GLU A 66 -24.58 15.61 -18.04
C GLU A 66 -23.82 14.29 -17.80
N ASN A 67 -22.85 13.93 -18.66
CA ASN A 67 -22.14 12.66 -18.60
C ASN A 67 -20.86 12.68 -17.74
N GLU A 68 -20.38 13.83 -17.26
CA GLU A 68 -19.15 13.90 -16.45
C GLU A 68 -19.37 13.45 -14.99
N THR A 69 -20.56 13.63 -14.43
CA THR A 69 -20.80 13.41 -12.99
C THR A 69 -20.90 11.95 -12.59
N VAL A 70 -21.27 11.06 -13.51
CA VAL A 70 -21.41 9.61 -13.22
C VAL A 70 -20.04 8.95 -13.07
N ASP A 71 -19.04 9.39 -13.83
CA ASP A 71 -17.68 8.85 -13.80
C ASP A 71 -16.94 9.22 -12.50
N GLU A 72 -17.15 10.45 -12.00
CA GLU A 72 -16.56 10.91 -10.74
C GLU A 72 -17.07 10.12 -9.52
N VAL A 73 -18.39 9.87 -9.42
CA VAL A 73 -18.97 9.09 -8.31
C VAL A 73 -18.39 7.67 -8.26
N GLU A 74 -18.30 7.01 -9.42
CA GLU A 74 -17.76 5.66 -9.52
C GLU A 74 -16.26 5.64 -9.19
N PHE A 75 -15.51 6.66 -9.61
CA PHE A 75 -14.11 6.84 -9.26
C PHE A 75 -13.90 6.90 -7.74
N TYR A 76 -14.64 7.75 -7.01
CA TYR A 76 -14.51 7.85 -5.54
C TYR A 76 -14.91 6.56 -4.83
N ARG A 77 -15.96 5.88 -5.29
CA ARG A 77 -16.38 4.57 -4.76
C ARG A 77 -15.30 3.52 -4.95
N ARG A 78 -14.72 3.43 -6.14
CA ARG A 78 -13.63 2.49 -6.43
C ARG A 78 -12.44 2.75 -5.52
N ARG A 79 -12.04 4.01 -5.39
CA ARG A 79 -10.95 4.44 -4.52
C ARG A 79 -11.17 4.08 -3.05
N ALA A 80 -12.38 4.30 -2.53
CA ALA A 80 -12.78 3.94 -1.17
C ALA A 80 -12.67 2.43 -0.92
N MET A 81 -13.19 1.61 -1.86
CA MET A 81 -13.07 0.15 -1.76
C MET A 81 -11.61 -0.33 -1.82
N GLU A 82 -10.80 0.28 -2.68
CA GLU A 82 -9.38 -0.03 -2.82
C GLU A 82 -8.59 0.34 -1.55
N GLU A 83 -8.88 1.46 -0.90
CA GLU A 83 -8.25 1.84 0.38
C GLU A 83 -8.53 0.79 1.47
N VAL A 84 -9.81 0.45 1.69
CA VAL A 84 -10.20 -0.55 2.71
C VAL A 84 -9.59 -1.91 2.40
N SER A 85 -9.62 -2.34 1.13
CA SER A 85 -9.00 -3.59 0.70
C SER A 85 -7.48 -3.59 0.91
N SER A 86 -6.82 -2.47 0.66
CA SER A 86 -5.38 -2.31 0.87
C SER A 86 -5.03 -2.45 2.36
N LEU A 87 -5.76 -1.80 3.25
CA LEU A 87 -5.55 -1.91 4.70
C LEU A 87 -5.77 -3.34 5.19
N GLN A 88 -6.77 -4.03 4.67
CA GLN A 88 -7.03 -5.43 5.00
C GLN A 88 -5.88 -6.37 4.55
N MET A 89 -5.28 -6.12 3.38
CA MET A 89 -4.10 -6.87 2.94
C MET A 89 -2.89 -6.63 3.85
N VAL A 90 -2.65 -5.38 4.25
CA VAL A 90 -1.57 -5.02 5.17
C VAL A 90 -1.76 -5.66 6.54
N GLU A 91 -2.99 -5.62 7.09
CA GLU A 91 -3.37 -6.32 8.33
C GLU A 91 -3.02 -7.80 8.28
N HIS A 92 -3.33 -8.47 7.16
CA HIS A 92 -3.05 -9.89 6.98
C HIS A 92 -1.54 -10.18 7.01
N VAL A 93 -0.76 -9.37 6.29
CA VAL A 93 0.70 -9.52 6.24
C VAL A 93 1.34 -9.25 7.60
N ILE A 94 1.01 -8.14 8.26
CA ILE A 94 1.53 -7.78 9.59
C ILE A 94 1.22 -8.89 10.59
N SER A 95 -0.02 -9.38 10.60
CA SER A 95 -0.43 -10.48 11.47
C SER A 95 0.31 -11.79 11.16
N GLY A 96 0.62 -12.05 9.89
CA GLY A 96 1.45 -13.18 9.46
C GLY A 96 2.87 -13.10 10.04
N ILE A 97 3.52 -11.93 9.90
CA ILE A 97 4.86 -11.68 10.43
C ILE A 97 4.89 -11.86 11.95
N GLU A 98 3.92 -11.28 12.66
CA GLU A 98 3.82 -11.36 14.12
C GLU A 98 3.72 -12.83 14.59
N ARG A 99 2.89 -13.65 13.92
CA ARG A 99 2.75 -15.08 14.27
C ARG A 99 3.98 -15.89 13.93
N GLU A 100 4.47 -15.78 12.70
CA GLU A 100 5.44 -16.72 12.15
C GLU A 100 6.87 -16.39 12.58
N HIS A 101 7.23 -15.11 12.61
CA HIS A 101 8.60 -14.68 12.90
C HIS A 101 8.78 -14.06 14.28
N MET A 102 7.75 -13.42 14.84
CA MET A 102 7.83 -12.84 16.19
C MET A 102 7.25 -13.76 17.28
N LYS A 103 6.57 -14.85 16.88
CA LYS A 103 5.90 -15.81 17.79
C LYS A 103 4.92 -15.11 18.75
N MET A 104 4.26 -14.07 18.27
CA MET A 104 3.30 -13.27 19.02
C MET A 104 1.88 -13.50 18.49
N ASN A 105 0.89 -13.32 19.37
CA ASN A 105 -0.51 -13.29 18.97
C ASN A 105 -0.85 -11.89 18.42
N PRO A 106 -1.31 -11.78 17.16
CA PRO A 106 -1.67 -10.51 16.55
C PRO A 106 -2.79 -9.81 17.30
N ALA A 107 -2.64 -8.50 17.52
CA ALA A 107 -3.73 -7.65 17.98
C ALA A 107 -4.63 -7.29 16.79
N VAL A 108 -5.57 -8.18 16.46
CA VAL A 108 -6.49 -8.00 15.32
C VAL A 108 -7.30 -6.71 15.51
N TYR A 109 -7.32 -5.87 14.47
CA TYR A 109 -8.15 -4.67 14.45
C TYR A 109 -9.64 -5.03 14.24
N ASP A 110 -10.54 -4.39 14.99
CA ASP A 110 -11.99 -4.55 14.77
C ASP A 110 -12.42 -3.80 13.50
N ASP A 111 -12.51 -4.54 12.40
CA ASP A 111 -12.85 -3.99 11.08
C ASP A 111 -14.35 -3.72 10.88
N LEU A 112 -15.19 -3.96 11.90
CA LEU A 112 -16.63 -3.77 11.80
C LEU A 112 -17.00 -2.29 11.57
N ALA A 113 -16.32 -1.36 12.25
CA ALA A 113 -16.59 0.06 12.15
C ALA A 113 -16.34 0.60 10.73
N ILE A 114 -15.19 0.27 10.16
CA ILE A 114 -14.85 0.67 8.78
C ILE A 114 -15.74 -0.01 7.74
N LYS A 115 -16.11 -1.28 7.91
CA LYS A 115 -17.06 -1.95 7.01
C LYS A 115 -18.43 -1.27 7.02
N LYS A 116 -18.92 -0.86 8.19
CA LYS A 116 -20.16 -0.09 8.32
C LYS A 116 -20.04 1.29 7.65
N ALA A 117 -18.93 1.99 7.87
CA ALA A 117 -18.67 3.29 7.27
C ALA A 117 -18.59 3.20 5.74
N LEU A 118 -17.87 2.20 5.20
CA LEU A 118 -17.79 1.94 3.77
C LEU A 118 -19.16 1.62 3.18
N HIS A 119 -19.91 0.73 3.81
CA HIS A 119 -21.26 0.38 3.37
C HIS A 119 -22.17 1.62 3.32
N ARG A 120 -22.14 2.46 4.37
CA ARG A 120 -22.89 3.73 4.40
C ARG A 120 -22.45 4.65 3.27
N PHE A 121 -21.15 4.83 3.06
CA PHE A 121 -20.62 5.66 1.96
C PHE A 121 -21.09 5.17 0.59
N LEU A 122 -21.06 3.84 0.37
CA LEU A 122 -21.54 3.26 -0.89
C LEU A 122 -23.04 3.45 -1.11
N GLN A 123 -23.85 3.62 -0.05
CA GLN A 123 -25.30 3.80 -0.16
C GLN A 123 -25.74 5.24 -0.48
N VAL A 124 -24.96 6.26 -0.12
CA VAL A 124 -25.37 7.69 -0.19
C VAL A 124 -25.15 8.31 -1.59
N SER A 125 -24.97 7.50 -2.61
CA SER A 125 -24.18 7.82 -3.81
C SER A 125 -24.83 8.62 -4.94
N ALA A 126 -25.98 9.26 -4.75
CA ALA A 126 -26.64 9.94 -5.87
C ALA A 126 -26.20 11.41 -6.02
N ASP A 127 -25.81 12.06 -4.92
CA ASP A 127 -25.50 13.48 -4.91
C ASP A 127 -24.23 13.74 -4.08
N ILE A 128 -23.11 13.99 -4.78
CA ILE A 128 -21.81 14.33 -4.17
C ILE A 128 -21.90 15.61 -3.33
N SER A 129 -22.83 16.51 -3.68
CA SER A 129 -23.00 17.78 -2.99
C SER A 129 -23.83 17.69 -1.71
N SER A 130 -24.43 16.52 -1.44
CA SER A 130 -25.27 16.32 -0.27
C SER A 130 -24.45 16.33 1.04
N PRO A 131 -25.01 16.91 2.13
CA PRO A 131 -24.38 16.85 3.44
C PRO A 131 -24.27 15.41 3.95
N GLU A 132 -25.18 14.52 3.55
CA GLU A 132 -25.12 13.10 3.86
C GLU A 132 -23.90 12.41 3.21
N TYR A 133 -23.60 12.73 1.95
CA TYR A 133 -22.41 12.19 1.26
C TYR A 133 -21.14 12.63 1.98
N SER A 134 -21.03 13.93 2.26
CA SER A 134 -19.90 14.51 3.00
C SER A 134 -19.72 13.89 4.39
N ALA A 135 -20.81 13.61 5.10
CA ALA A 135 -20.75 12.95 6.41
C ALA A 135 -20.33 11.47 6.31
N ALA A 136 -20.80 10.75 5.30
CA ALA A 136 -20.43 9.36 5.07
C ALA A 136 -18.97 9.22 4.62
N GLU A 137 -18.50 10.11 3.75
CA GLU A 137 -17.09 10.19 3.33
C GLU A 137 -16.18 10.47 4.52
N TYR A 138 -16.50 11.49 5.32
CA TYR A 138 -15.74 11.83 6.52
C TYR A 138 -15.66 10.66 7.50
N SER A 139 -16.79 9.97 7.74
CA SER A 139 -16.80 8.79 8.60
C SER A 139 -15.91 7.67 8.06
N LEU A 140 -15.93 7.41 6.76
CA LEU A 140 -15.06 6.40 6.15
C LEU A 140 -13.58 6.79 6.24
N MET A 141 -13.24 8.05 5.93
CA MET A 141 -11.86 8.54 6.04
C MET A 141 -11.33 8.45 7.47
N HIS A 142 -12.15 8.82 8.45
CA HIS A 142 -11.77 8.75 9.87
C HIS A 142 -11.49 7.30 10.32
N GLU A 143 -12.36 6.36 9.96
CA GLU A 143 -12.17 4.94 10.28
C GLU A 143 -10.95 4.36 9.55
N ALA A 144 -10.68 4.77 8.30
CA ALA A 144 -9.54 4.31 7.53
C ALA A 144 -8.23 4.81 8.15
N GLU A 145 -8.19 6.08 8.57
CA GLU A 145 -7.05 6.68 9.28
C GLU A 145 -6.82 5.99 10.65
N SER A 146 -7.89 5.69 11.39
CA SER A 146 -7.79 4.94 12.65
C SER A 146 -7.19 3.55 12.45
N TRP A 147 -7.64 2.81 11.42
CA TRP A 147 -7.08 1.50 11.10
C TRP A 147 -5.62 1.62 10.65
N PHE A 148 -5.31 2.57 9.76
CA PHE A 148 -3.94 2.85 9.34
C PHE A 148 -3.02 3.14 10.53
N ALA A 149 -3.45 3.99 11.47
CA ALA A 149 -2.68 4.33 12.66
C ALA A 149 -2.49 3.12 13.61
N ALA A 150 -3.47 2.23 13.70
CA ALA A 150 -3.34 0.98 14.44
C ALA A 150 -2.30 0.04 13.79
N LEU A 151 -2.33 -0.09 12.46
CA LEU A 151 -1.35 -0.86 11.69
C LEU A 151 0.05 -0.28 11.82
N ALA A 152 0.22 1.04 11.69
CA ALA A 152 1.50 1.71 11.80
C ALA A 152 2.16 1.51 13.19
N ARG A 153 1.36 1.52 14.27
CA ARG A 153 1.85 1.22 15.63
C ARG A 153 2.29 -0.23 15.82
N ARG A 154 1.68 -1.17 15.11
CA ARG A 154 2.11 -2.58 15.13
C ARG A 154 3.38 -2.75 14.31
N ASP A 155 3.38 -2.18 13.11
CA ASP A 155 4.51 -2.22 12.18
C ASP A 155 5.79 -1.60 12.76
N SER A 156 5.70 -0.60 13.64
CA SER A 156 6.89 -0.01 14.28
C SER A 156 7.72 -1.02 15.08
N ASN A 157 7.14 -2.16 15.50
CA ASN A 157 7.85 -3.24 16.18
C ASN A 157 8.38 -4.33 15.24
N ILE A 158 8.02 -4.26 13.95
CA ILE A 158 8.48 -5.20 12.92
C ILE A 158 9.76 -4.66 12.30
N SER A 159 10.82 -5.46 12.31
CA SER A 159 12.07 -5.11 11.61
C SER A 159 11.96 -5.35 10.11
N VAL A 160 12.81 -4.68 9.31
CA VAL A 160 12.93 -4.96 7.87
C VAL A 160 13.27 -6.43 7.62
N ALA A 161 14.13 -7.03 8.46
CA ALA A 161 14.51 -8.44 8.35
C ALA A 161 13.33 -9.39 8.56
N ASN A 162 12.44 -9.11 9.50
CA ASN A 162 11.23 -9.92 9.73
C ASN A 162 10.29 -9.87 8.52
N LEU A 163 10.10 -8.67 7.94
CA LEU A 163 9.31 -8.50 6.72
C LEU A 163 9.92 -9.26 5.54
N ARG A 164 11.25 -9.16 5.35
CA ARG A 164 11.97 -9.86 4.28
C ARG A 164 11.78 -11.37 4.37
N ARG A 165 12.10 -11.94 5.54
CA ARG A 165 11.95 -13.38 5.80
C ARG A 165 10.52 -13.86 5.58
N TYR A 166 9.53 -13.08 5.99
CA TYR A 166 8.13 -13.43 5.75
C TYR A 166 7.81 -13.45 4.26
N CYS A 167 8.20 -12.41 3.51
CA CYS A 167 7.92 -12.33 2.08
C CYS A 167 8.61 -13.42 1.24
N GLU A 168 9.77 -13.90 1.67
CA GLU A 168 10.52 -14.97 1.00
C GLU A 168 9.97 -16.36 1.35
N ASN A 169 9.53 -16.56 2.60
CA ASN A 169 9.09 -17.87 3.11
C ASN A 169 7.59 -18.09 3.09
N SER A 170 6.77 -17.07 2.77
CA SER A 170 5.33 -17.24 2.74
C SER A 170 4.91 -18.31 1.75
N ARG A 171 3.94 -19.13 2.15
CA ARG A 171 3.30 -20.14 1.31
C ARG A 171 1.78 -20.01 1.47
N PRO A 172 1.03 -19.55 0.45
CA PRO A 172 1.51 -19.17 -0.88
C PRO A 172 2.40 -17.91 -0.88
N VAL A 173 3.10 -17.69 -1.99
CA VAL A 173 3.91 -16.47 -2.19
C VAL A 173 2.98 -15.25 -2.15
N LEU A 174 3.43 -14.14 -1.55
CA LEU A 174 2.65 -12.90 -1.55
C LEU A 174 2.35 -12.45 -2.98
N SER A 175 1.07 -12.13 -3.23
CA SER A 175 0.65 -11.58 -4.51
C SER A 175 1.20 -10.16 -4.74
N SER A 176 1.27 -9.75 -6.01
CA SER A 176 1.63 -8.37 -6.38
C SER A 176 0.69 -7.34 -5.74
N GLN A 177 -0.59 -7.69 -5.56
CA GLN A 177 -1.57 -6.83 -4.87
C GLN A 177 -1.21 -6.59 -3.41
N ALA A 178 -0.76 -7.63 -2.69
CA ALA A 178 -0.32 -7.49 -1.31
C ALA A 178 0.97 -6.64 -1.22
N LEU A 179 1.92 -6.83 -2.16
CA LEU A 179 3.12 -6.00 -2.24
C LEU A 179 2.80 -4.54 -2.57
N MET A 180 1.87 -4.28 -3.49
CA MET A 180 1.38 -2.93 -3.78
C MET A 180 0.70 -2.29 -2.57
N ALA A 181 -0.11 -3.04 -1.82
CA ALA A 181 -0.76 -2.56 -0.60
C ALA A 181 0.27 -2.18 0.48
N LEU A 182 1.31 -2.99 0.66
CA LEU A 182 2.45 -2.66 1.54
C LEU A 182 3.22 -1.44 1.04
N GLY A 183 3.48 -1.34 -0.27
CA GLY A 183 4.14 -0.20 -0.89
C GLY A 183 3.37 1.10 -0.63
N ARG A 184 2.06 1.10 -0.86
CA ARG A 184 1.15 2.21 -0.53
C ARG A 184 1.19 2.55 0.96
N PHE A 185 1.13 1.54 1.82
CA PHE A 185 1.16 1.72 3.28
C PHE A 185 2.44 2.41 3.74
N TYR A 186 3.62 1.90 3.39
CA TYR A 186 4.89 2.51 3.79
C TYR A 186 5.13 3.88 3.15
N ARG A 187 4.65 4.10 1.92
CA ARG A 187 4.73 5.41 1.26
C ARG A 187 3.92 6.49 1.97
N ASN A 188 2.82 6.10 2.60
CA ASN A 188 1.90 6.99 3.34
C ASN A 188 2.22 7.06 4.85
N SER A 189 3.10 6.20 5.35
CA SER A 189 3.56 6.23 6.74
C SER A 189 4.51 7.40 7.00
N PRO A 190 4.56 7.92 8.25
CA PRO A 190 5.56 8.90 8.65
C PRO A 190 6.98 8.40 8.35
N PHE A 191 7.84 9.29 7.85
CA PHE A 191 9.21 8.94 7.52
C PHE A 191 9.96 8.44 8.76
N THR A 192 10.55 7.25 8.64
CA THR A 192 11.59 6.72 9.53
C THR A 192 12.51 5.83 8.69
N GLU A 193 13.74 5.60 9.14
CA GLU A 193 14.66 4.70 8.41
C GLU A 193 14.11 3.27 8.31
N ALA A 194 13.37 2.81 9.31
CA ALA A 194 12.69 1.52 9.26
C ALA A 194 11.62 1.48 8.16
N VAL A 195 10.78 2.51 8.05
CA VAL A 195 9.76 2.63 6.99
C VAL A 195 10.41 2.71 5.62
N ARG A 196 11.45 3.53 5.46
CA ARG A 196 12.22 3.66 4.20
C ARG A 196 12.84 2.33 3.80
N GLY A 197 13.42 1.58 4.73
CA GLY A 197 13.99 0.25 4.47
C GLY A 197 12.96 -0.80 4.07
N LYS A 198 11.77 -0.81 4.71
CA LYS A 198 10.66 -1.70 4.32
C LYS A 198 10.11 -1.33 2.95
N PHE A 199 9.97 -0.04 2.67
CA PHE A 199 9.53 0.45 1.38
C PHE A 199 10.51 0.08 0.26
N ASP A 200 11.80 0.33 0.46
CA ASP A 200 12.88 -0.07 -0.46
C ASP A 200 12.81 -1.56 -0.80
N PHE A 201 12.69 -2.41 0.23
CA PHE A 201 12.53 -3.85 0.04
C PHE A 201 11.28 -4.23 -0.75
N VAL A 202 10.10 -3.75 -0.33
CA VAL A 202 8.83 -4.12 -0.96
C VAL A 202 8.79 -3.66 -2.42
N MET A 203 9.27 -2.46 -2.71
CA MET A 203 9.31 -1.94 -4.07
C MET A 203 10.33 -2.70 -4.92
N THR A 204 11.53 -2.98 -4.40
CA THR A 204 12.51 -3.81 -5.11
C THR A 204 11.92 -5.18 -5.44
N ARG A 205 11.22 -5.83 -4.50
CA ARG A 205 10.57 -7.13 -4.72
C ARG A 205 9.41 -7.05 -5.71
N LEU A 206 8.63 -5.98 -5.70
CA LEU A 206 7.53 -5.78 -6.64
C LEU A 206 8.02 -5.60 -8.09
N PHE A 207 9.20 -5.00 -8.28
CA PHE A 207 9.79 -4.68 -9.59
C PHE A 207 10.91 -5.65 -10.02
N SER A 208 11.10 -6.75 -9.31
CA SER A 208 12.08 -7.77 -9.67
C SER A 208 11.54 -9.19 -9.47
N ARG A 209 12.15 -10.15 -10.16
CA ARG A 209 11.89 -11.57 -9.97
C ARG A 209 13.18 -12.32 -9.69
N GLU A 210 13.05 -13.43 -8.99
CA GLU A 210 14.16 -14.37 -8.78
C GLU A 210 14.50 -15.09 -10.09
N VAL A 211 15.80 -15.30 -10.29
CA VAL A 211 16.41 -16.07 -11.37
C VAL A 211 17.31 -17.13 -10.72
N GLU A 212 17.79 -18.10 -11.48
CA GLU A 212 18.67 -19.17 -10.98
C GLU A 212 19.85 -18.65 -10.12
N GLY A 213 20.16 -19.41 -9.07
CA GLY A 213 21.30 -19.16 -8.18
C GLY A 213 21.17 -17.87 -7.35
N GLU A 214 20.04 -17.65 -6.69
CA GLU A 214 19.81 -16.51 -5.78
C GLU A 214 19.93 -15.10 -6.43
N ARG A 215 19.99 -15.04 -7.76
CA ARG A 215 20.03 -13.79 -8.53
C ARG A 215 18.63 -13.22 -8.74
N ARG A 216 18.58 -11.94 -9.12
CA ARG A 216 17.34 -11.26 -9.50
C ARG A 216 17.46 -10.55 -10.84
N LYS A 217 16.33 -10.42 -11.52
CA LYS A 217 16.20 -9.60 -12.72
C LYS A 217 15.11 -8.57 -12.51
N LEU A 218 15.39 -7.32 -12.88
CA LEU A 218 14.36 -6.27 -12.95
C LEU A 218 13.36 -6.60 -14.05
N LEU A 219 12.08 -6.33 -13.77
CA LEU A 219 11.01 -6.56 -14.74
C LEU A 219 11.02 -5.50 -15.86
N PHE A 220 11.44 -4.28 -15.55
CA PHE A 220 11.43 -3.14 -16.45
C PHE A 220 12.76 -2.41 -16.46
N SER A 221 13.02 -1.64 -17.52
CA SER A 221 14.15 -0.69 -17.55
C SER A 221 13.91 0.47 -16.57
N ARG A 222 14.98 1.19 -16.19
CA ARG A 222 14.86 2.33 -15.26
C ARG A 222 13.83 3.39 -15.71
N PRO A 223 13.80 3.85 -16.99
CA PRO A 223 12.79 4.80 -17.44
C PRO A 223 11.35 4.28 -17.33
N GLU A 224 11.13 3.00 -17.64
CA GLU A 224 9.82 2.35 -17.53
C GLU A 224 9.40 2.24 -16.05
N MET A 225 10.32 1.80 -15.17
CA MET A 225 10.07 1.77 -13.72
C MET A 225 9.63 3.12 -13.18
N ILE A 226 10.29 4.22 -13.59
CA ILE A 226 9.88 5.58 -13.20
C ILE A 226 8.44 5.87 -13.62
N GLY A 227 8.05 5.53 -14.85
CA GLY A 227 6.68 5.68 -15.33
C GLY A 227 5.66 4.88 -14.53
N HIS A 228 5.97 3.61 -14.21
CA HIS A 228 5.13 2.77 -13.37
C HIS A 228 5.00 3.30 -11.94
N ILE A 229 6.09 3.73 -11.31
CA ILE A 229 6.08 4.30 -9.96
C ILE A 229 5.24 5.58 -9.91
N ARG A 230 5.38 6.48 -10.89
CA ARG A 230 4.57 7.69 -10.99
C ARG A 230 3.08 7.37 -11.12
N THR A 231 2.74 6.36 -11.91
CA THR A 231 1.37 5.86 -12.05
C THR A 231 0.84 5.31 -10.71
N LEU A 232 1.63 4.48 -10.02
CA LEU A 232 1.29 3.97 -8.70
C LEU A 232 1.04 5.12 -7.71
N TYR A 233 1.93 6.11 -7.66
CA TYR A 233 1.79 7.26 -6.77
C TYR A 233 0.56 8.12 -7.09
N ALA A 234 0.23 8.30 -8.36
CA ALA A 234 -0.99 9.00 -8.78
C ALA A 234 -2.25 8.26 -8.30
N ASN A 235 -2.22 6.93 -8.30
CA ASN A 235 -3.34 6.10 -7.83
C ASN A 235 -3.41 6.03 -6.29
N TRP A 236 -2.26 6.01 -5.61
CA TRP A 236 -2.17 5.90 -4.15
C TRP A 236 -2.50 7.20 -3.42
N SER A 237 -2.22 8.35 -4.04
CA SER A 237 -2.32 9.65 -3.39
C SER A 237 -3.50 10.48 -3.87
N SER A 238 -4.20 11.12 -2.93
CA SER A 238 -4.96 12.37 -3.16
C SER A 238 -4.12 13.56 -2.69
N LEU A 239 -3.05 13.26 -1.94
CA LEU A 239 -2.11 14.18 -1.32
C LEU A 239 -0.68 13.70 -1.61
N SER A 240 0.06 14.45 -2.43
CA SER A 240 1.51 14.24 -2.57
C SER A 240 2.19 14.63 -1.27
N LEU A 241 2.40 13.67 -0.35
CA LEU A 241 3.04 13.92 0.95
C LEU A 241 4.45 14.48 0.82
N TYR A 242 5.12 14.20 -0.31
CA TYR A 242 6.42 14.77 -0.65
C TYR A 242 6.27 15.71 -1.84
N PRO A 243 6.99 16.84 -1.85
CA PRO A 243 6.87 17.86 -2.88
C PRO A 243 7.04 17.23 -4.27
N ARG A 244 6.07 17.53 -5.14
CA ARG A 244 6.03 17.16 -6.57
C ARG A 244 7.08 17.89 -7.41
N GLU A 245 8.11 18.45 -6.76
CA GLU A 245 9.23 19.05 -7.46
C GLU A 245 10.04 17.88 -8.05
N GLU A 246 9.58 17.40 -9.20
CA GLU A 246 10.27 16.45 -10.09
C GLU A 246 11.67 16.95 -10.50
N HIS A 247 12.08 18.13 -10.02
CA HIS A 247 13.37 18.78 -10.22
C HIS A 247 13.92 19.42 -8.93
N SER A 248 13.71 18.83 -7.75
CA SER A 248 14.43 19.31 -6.55
C SER A 248 15.95 19.27 -6.81
N GLU A 249 16.64 20.35 -6.46
CA GLU A 249 18.09 20.46 -6.53
C GLU A 249 18.73 19.34 -5.69
N GLY A 250 19.04 18.20 -6.30
CA GLY A 250 19.60 17.05 -5.59
C GLY A 250 19.26 15.68 -6.16
N ILE A 251 18.09 15.51 -6.79
CA ILE A 251 17.66 14.19 -7.32
C ILE A 251 18.71 13.61 -8.27
N GLY A 252 19.20 14.40 -9.22
CA GLY A 252 20.22 13.96 -10.18
C GLY A 252 21.53 13.56 -9.51
N ALA A 253 21.93 14.26 -8.44
CA ALA A 253 23.13 13.92 -7.69
C ALA A 253 22.96 12.61 -6.90
N VAL A 254 21.79 12.40 -6.28
CA VAL A 254 21.45 11.17 -5.58
C VAL A 254 21.42 9.97 -6.53
N VAL A 255 20.74 10.11 -7.69
CA VAL A 255 20.70 9.09 -8.73
C VAL A 255 22.11 8.78 -9.24
N GLY A 256 22.90 9.80 -9.55
CA GLY A 256 24.29 9.62 -10.00
C GLY A 256 25.18 8.93 -8.97
N ARG A 257 24.89 9.09 -7.67
CA ARG A 257 25.60 8.39 -6.60
C ARG A 257 25.23 6.92 -6.52
N PHE A 258 23.96 6.54 -6.72
CA PHE A 258 23.59 5.13 -6.90
C PHE A 258 24.31 4.51 -8.11
N ASP A 259 24.39 5.23 -9.23
CA ASP A 259 25.13 4.76 -10.41
C ASP A 259 26.63 4.56 -10.13
N ALA A 260 27.22 5.39 -9.28
CA ALA A 260 28.59 5.23 -8.84
C ALA A 260 28.78 3.95 -8.00
N PHE A 261 27.86 3.66 -7.07
CA PHE A 261 27.89 2.41 -6.30
C PHE A 261 27.75 1.18 -7.19
N VAL A 262 26.88 1.21 -8.19
CA VAL A 262 26.74 0.12 -9.17
C VAL A 262 28.06 -0.11 -9.91
N LYS A 263 28.66 0.95 -10.46
CA LYS A 263 29.93 0.85 -11.18
C LYS A 263 31.07 0.33 -10.31
N GLU A 264 31.13 0.79 -9.06
CA GLU A 264 32.12 0.33 -8.07
C GLU A 264 31.95 -1.16 -7.78
N ALA A 265 30.72 -1.63 -7.53
CA ALA A 265 30.45 -3.04 -7.31
C ALA A 265 30.86 -3.91 -8.52
N GLU A 266 30.50 -3.48 -9.73
CA GLU A 266 30.80 -4.21 -10.97
C GLU A 266 32.29 -4.23 -11.31
N ALA A 267 33.03 -3.20 -10.91
CA ALA A 267 34.48 -3.12 -11.10
C ALA A 267 35.27 -3.92 -10.06
N ALA A 268 34.66 -4.34 -8.95
CA ALA A 268 35.35 -5.11 -7.92
C ALA A 268 35.77 -6.48 -8.45
N GLU A 269 37.06 -6.81 -8.37
CA GLU A 269 37.61 -8.08 -8.88
C GLU A 269 37.35 -9.27 -7.94
N GLY A 270 37.17 -9.00 -6.65
CA GLY A 270 37.00 -10.01 -5.60
C GLY A 270 36.19 -9.47 -4.44
N PHE A 271 35.74 -10.38 -3.56
CA PHE A 271 34.90 -9.98 -2.44
C PHE A 271 35.65 -9.10 -1.42
N ASP A 272 36.95 -9.35 -1.21
CA ASP A 272 37.83 -8.53 -0.38
C ASP A 272 37.80 -7.03 -0.74
N SER A 273 37.73 -6.68 -2.03
CA SER A 273 37.72 -5.29 -2.49
C SER A 273 36.49 -4.51 -2.01
N LEU A 274 35.33 -5.18 -1.95
CA LEU A 274 34.10 -4.59 -1.42
C LEU A 274 34.13 -4.46 0.11
N ILE A 275 34.81 -5.39 0.78
CA ILE A 275 34.95 -5.40 2.24
C ILE A 275 35.93 -4.32 2.71
N GLU A 276 37.12 -4.26 2.11
CA GLU A 276 38.15 -3.26 2.45
C GLU A 276 37.68 -1.83 2.25
N SER A 277 36.81 -1.61 1.25
CA SER A 277 36.21 -0.30 0.98
C SER A 277 34.96 0.00 1.80
N ASP A 278 34.56 -0.88 2.73
CA ASP A 278 33.32 -0.77 3.53
C ASP A 278 32.07 -0.49 2.65
N PHE A 279 32.03 -1.11 1.47
CA PHE A 279 31.09 -0.77 0.40
C PHE A 279 29.63 -0.82 0.85
N PHE A 280 29.22 -1.93 1.47
CA PHE A 280 27.82 -2.15 1.84
C PHE A 280 27.36 -1.19 2.93
N ASN A 281 28.22 -0.84 3.87
CA ASN A 281 27.90 0.14 4.90
C ASN A 281 27.83 1.56 4.33
N ARG A 282 28.72 1.94 3.41
CA ARG A 282 28.61 3.21 2.68
C ARG A 282 27.32 3.32 1.88
N LEU A 283 26.93 2.25 1.18
CA LEU A 283 25.66 2.22 0.44
C LEU A 283 24.47 2.32 1.40
N ARG A 284 24.50 1.62 2.53
CA ARG A 284 23.46 1.70 3.57
C ARG A 284 23.32 3.11 4.14
N LEU A 285 24.43 3.71 4.56
CA LEU A 285 24.46 5.08 5.10
C LEU A 285 23.99 6.08 4.06
N PHE A 286 24.40 5.92 2.81
CA PHE A 286 23.95 6.79 1.73
C PHE A 286 22.42 6.73 1.55
N LYS A 287 21.82 5.52 1.56
CA LYS A 287 20.35 5.39 1.52
C LYS A 287 19.68 6.11 2.70
N GLU A 288 20.25 6.03 3.90
CA GLU A 288 19.75 6.77 5.09
C GLU A 288 19.86 8.28 4.89
N GLU A 289 20.99 8.77 4.36
CA GLU A 289 21.22 10.19 4.09
C GLU A 289 20.28 10.79 3.04
N THR A 290 19.71 9.97 2.12
CA THR A 290 18.71 10.47 1.16
C THR A 290 17.41 10.93 1.82
N ALA A 291 17.11 10.50 3.05
CA ALA A 291 15.91 10.86 3.80
C ALA A 291 14.63 10.73 2.95
N GLU A 292 13.73 11.71 3.01
CA GLU A 292 12.46 11.71 2.26
C GLU A 292 12.63 11.74 0.73
N MET A 293 13.79 12.18 0.22
CA MET A 293 14.07 12.17 -1.24
C MET A 293 14.10 10.75 -1.79
N PHE A 294 14.28 9.73 -0.94
CA PHE A 294 14.20 8.32 -1.34
C PHE A 294 12.87 7.97 -2.01
N PHE A 295 11.79 8.68 -1.65
CA PHE A 295 10.47 8.47 -2.22
C PHE A 295 10.23 9.19 -3.56
N ALA A 296 11.23 9.90 -4.11
CA ALA A 296 11.17 10.37 -5.49
C ALA A 296 11.25 9.18 -6.46
N SER A 297 10.47 9.20 -7.53
CA SER A 297 10.36 8.06 -8.47
C SER A 297 11.70 7.66 -9.09
N GLU A 298 12.52 8.65 -9.41
CA GLU A 298 13.83 8.54 -10.03
C GLU A 298 14.85 7.96 -9.05
N VAL A 299 14.82 8.43 -7.81
CA VAL A 299 15.68 7.96 -6.72
C VAL A 299 15.34 6.51 -6.39
N LEU A 300 14.06 6.19 -6.23
CA LEU A 300 13.61 4.83 -5.95
C LEU A 300 13.97 3.87 -7.09
N ALA A 301 13.75 4.25 -8.35
CA ALA A 301 14.11 3.42 -9.50
C ALA A 301 15.62 3.15 -9.56
N ALA A 302 16.45 4.18 -9.30
CA ALA A 302 17.90 4.02 -9.22
C ALA A 302 18.33 3.14 -8.04
N ALA A 303 17.69 3.28 -6.88
CA ALA A 303 17.93 2.44 -5.71
C ALA A 303 17.56 0.97 -5.98
N MET A 304 16.41 0.69 -6.59
CA MET A 304 16.00 -0.68 -6.96
C MET A 304 16.99 -1.33 -7.94
N GLU A 305 17.44 -0.60 -8.95
CA GLU A 305 18.48 -1.10 -9.86
C GLU A 305 19.80 -1.35 -9.13
N CYS A 306 20.21 -0.43 -8.27
CA CYS A 306 21.40 -0.61 -7.43
C CYS A 306 21.29 -1.87 -6.58
N ASN A 307 20.15 -2.09 -5.90
CA ASN A 307 19.90 -3.25 -5.06
C ASN A 307 20.04 -4.57 -5.82
N VAL A 308 19.47 -4.64 -7.02
CA VAL A 308 19.50 -5.84 -7.85
C VAL A 308 20.92 -6.10 -8.38
N ARG A 309 21.58 -5.08 -8.94
CA ARG A 309 22.93 -5.24 -9.53
C ARG A 309 23.99 -5.53 -8.48
N VAL A 310 23.99 -4.80 -7.35
CA VAL A 310 24.89 -5.05 -6.23
C VAL A 310 24.64 -6.44 -5.63
N GLY A 311 23.37 -6.83 -5.45
CA GLY A 311 23.03 -8.15 -4.94
C GLY A 311 23.51 -9.28 -5.86
N ASN A 312 23.29 -9.16 -7.16
CA ASN A 312 23.76 -10.16 -8.13
C ASN A 312 25.29 -10.23 -8.17
N ARG A 313 25.96 -9.06 -8.17
CA ARG A 313 27.43 -9.01 -8.18
C ARG A 313 28.03 -9.61 -6.92
N PHE A 314 27.39 -9.41 -5.77
CA PHE A 314 27.77 -10.08 -4.53
C PHE A 314 27.70 -11.60 -4.66
N VAL A 315 26.61 -12.14 -5.22
CA VAL A 315 26.47 -13.58 -5.48
C VAL A 315 27.57 -14.07 -6.44
N ASP A 316 27.82 -13.36 -7.53
CA ASP A 316 28.85 -13.73 -8.52
C ASP A 316 30.26 -13.78 -7.90
N LEU A 317 30.61 -12.79 -7.08
CA LEU A 317 31.91 -12.73 -6.40
C LEU A 317 32.05 -13.86 -5.36
N LEU A 318 30.96 -14.17 -4.64
CA LEU A 318 30.97 -15.25 -3.66
C LEU A 318 31.11 -16.62 -4.30
N GLU A 319 30.43 -16.85 -5.44
CA GLU A 319 30.58 -18.07 -6.23
C GLU A 319 32.02 -18.21 -6.75
N ALA A 320 32.63 -17.13 -7.26
CA ALA A 320 34.02 -17.14 -7.71
C ALA A 320 35.02 -17.39 -6.56
N GLU A 321 34.75 -16.87 -5.36
CA GLU A 321 35.59 -17.14 -4.18
C GLU A 321 35.49 -18.61 -3.75
N ARG A 322 34.30 -19.20 -3.82
CA ARG A 322 34.06 -20.62 -3.50
C ARG A 322 34.81 -21.58 -4.43
N GLU A 323 35.08 -21.19 -5.68
CA GLU A 323 35.92 -21.99 -6.59
C GLU A 323 37.39 -22.06 -6.12
N ASN A 324 37.84 -21.08 -5.34
CA ASN A 324 39.24 -20.92 -4.94
C ASN A 324 39.52 -21.27 -3.47
N ASP A 325 38.54 -21.13 -2.58
CA ASP A 325 38.69 -21.33 -1.13
C ASP A 325 37.63 -22.28 -0.52
N ASN A 326 37.96 -22.89 0.62
CA ASN A 326 37.02 -23.74 1.38
C ASN A 326 35.98 -22.88 2.10
N VAL A 327 34.71 -23.33 2.12
CA VAL A 327 33.55 -22.68 2.77
C VAL A 327 33.86 -22.23 4.19
N GLU A 328 34.54 -23.06 4.99
CA GLU A 328 34.91 -22.75 6.38
C GLU A 328 35.82 -21.52 6.49
N LYS A 329 36.75 -21.35 5.55
CA LYS A 329 37.64 -20.17 5.51
C LYS A 329 36.88 -18.92 5.12
N ILE A 330 35.94 -19.03 4.19
CA ILE A 330 35.11 -17.91 3.74
C ILE A 330 34.17 -17.47 4.88
N GLU A 331 33.57 -18.42 5.62
CA GLU A 331 32.75 -18.12 6.79
C GLU A 331 33.57 -17.51 7.94
N GLU A 332 34.78 -18.02 8.21
CA GLU A 332 35.68 -17.45 9.21
C GLU A 332 36.12 -16.03 8.84
N LYS A 333 36.40 -15.79 7.55
CA LYS A 333 36.89 -14.51 7.03
C LYS A 333 35.79 -13.44 6.97
N TYR A 334 34.55 -13.82 6.62
CA TYR A 334 33.51 -12.87 6.28
C TYR A 334 32.19 -13.05 7.03
N GLY A 335 32.16 -13.82 8.12
CA GLY A 335 30.95 -14.36 8.77
C GLY A 335 29.82 -13.40 9.18
N TYR A 336 29.10 -13.77 10.24
CA TYR A 336 27.78 -13.23 10.62
C TYR A 336 27.62 -11.69 10.66
N SER A 337 28.71 -10.92 10.79
CA SER A 337 28.68 -9.44 10.79
C SER A 337 28.17 -8.84 9.47
N TYR A 338 28.34 -9.54 8.35
CA TYR A 338 28.03 -8.96 7.03
C TYR A 338 26.63 -9.30 6.51
N ASP A 339 26.01 -10.39 6.97
CA ASP A 339 24.69 -10.84 6.49
C ASP A 339 23.65 -9.73 6.59
N THR A 340 23.60 -9.01 7.72
CA THR A 340 22.62 -7.94 7.93
C THR A 340 22.90 -6.72 7.05
N ILE A 341 24.17 -6.34 6.92
CA ILE A 341 24.58 -5.14 6.17
C ILE A 341 24.37 -5.36 4.67
N ILE A 342 24.84 -6.49 4.15
CA ILE A 342 24.68 -6.89 2.74
C ILE A 342 23.20 -7.02 2.42
N SER A 343 22.45 -7.70 3.28
CA SER A 343 21.02 -7.87 3.09
C SER A 343 20.25 -6.55 3.01
N ASN A 344 20.63 -5.57 3.84
CA ASN A 344 20.02 -4.23 3.83
C ASN A 344 20.47 -3.41 2.61
N ALA A 345 21.73 -3.57 2.19
CA ALA A 345 22.27 -2.90 1.00
C ALA A 345 21.60 -3.42 -0.28
N ALA A 346 21.44 -4.74 -0.41
CA ALA A 346 20.84 -5.40 -1.56
C ALA A 346 19.30 -5.51 -1.47
N SER A 347 18.67 -5.18 -0.35
CA SER A 347 17.22 -5.36 -0.14
C SER A 347 16.76 -6.78 -0.51
N LYS A 348 17.49 -7.78 -0.04
CA LYS A 348 17.20 -9.22 -0.16
C LYS A 348 17.82 -9.93 1.04
N THR A 349 17.21 -10.99 1.55
CA THR A 349 17.89 -11.82 2.54
C THR A 349 19.01 -12.61 1.87
N LEU A 350 20.24 -12.25 2.23
CA LEU A 350 21.45 -12.92 1.77
C LEU A 350 22.18 -13.41 3.02
N PHE A 351 22.18 -14.71 3.21
CA PHE A 351 22.94 -15.39 4.26
C PHE A 351 24.18 -16.01 3.64
N LEU A 352 25.35 -15.50 4.00
CA LEU A 352 26.63 -15.96 3.46
C LEU A 352 26.77 -17.49 3.61
N VAL A 353 26.42 -18.02 4.78
CA VAL A 353 26.53 -19.45 5.10
C VAL A 353 25.61 -20.32 4.23
N GLU A 354 24.40 -19.84 3.91
CA GLU A 354 23.47 -20.59 3.07
C GLU A 354 23.91 -20.57 1.60
N LEU A 355 24.37 -19.40 1.12
CA LEU A 355 24.91 -19.25 -0.23
C LEU A 355 26.16 -20.12 -0.45
N LEU A 356 27.02 -20.23 0.56
CA LEU A 356 28.24 -21.03 0.49
C LEU A 356 28.00 -22.55 0.51
N LYS A 357 26.93 -23.03 1.15
CA LYS A 357 26.58 -24.46 1.12
C LYS A 357 26.10 -24.87 -0.29
N GLY A 358 25.41 -23.98 -1.00
CA GLY A 358 24.88 -24.23 -2.34
C GLY A 358 23.78 -25.29 -2.37
N GLU A 359 23.05 -25.36 -3.49
CA GLU A 359 21.88 -26.25 -3.66
C GLU A 359 22.18 -27.74 -3.54
N LYS A 360 23.45 -28.18 -3.68
CA LYS A 360 23.81 -29.61 -3.65
C LYS A 360 23.85 -30.23 -2.26
N ASP A 361 24.02 -29.43 -1.20
CA ASP A 361 24.02 -29.91 0.19
C ASP A 361 22.70 -29.63 0.92
N VAL A 362 21.73 -29.04 0.21
CA VAL A 362 20.37 -28.79 0.70
C VAL A 362 19.39 -29.53 -0.21
N GLU A 363 19.51 -30.87 -0.28
CA GLU A 363 18.28 -31.65 -0.18
C GLU A 363 17.67 -31.19 1.14
N ARG A 364 16.65 -30.35 1.03
CA ARG A 364 15.88 -29.81 2.14
C ARG A 364 15.47 -31.02 2.98
N GLU A 365 16.22 -31.29 4.05
CA GLU A 365 15.74 -32.10 5.15
C GLU A 365 14.57 -31.30 5.72
N GLU A 366 13.40 -31.50 5.12
CA GLU A 366 12.13 -31.36 5.78
C GLU A 366 12.16 -32.39 6.91
N THR A 367 12.88 -32.08 8.00
CA THR A 367 12.69 -32.71 9.29
C THR A 367 11.34 -32.21 9.84
N VAL A 368 10.27 -32.59 9.15
CA VAL A 368 8.97 -32.72 9.76
C VAL A 368 9.16 -33.81 10.81
N GLN A 369 9.31 -33.40 12.07
CA GLN A 369 9.04 -34.28 13.20
C GLN A 369 7.55 -34.64 13.17
N GLN A 370 7.20 -35.58 12.30
CA GLN A 370 6.01 -36.40 12.44
C GLN A 370 6.26 -37.33 13.62
N PRO A 371 5.40 -37.36 14.65
CA PRO A 371 5.52 -38.35 15.70
C PRO A 371 5.32 -39.75 15.11
N GLU A 372 6.32 -40.61 15.33
CA GLU A 372 6.38 -41.99 14.86
C GLU A 372 5.11 -42.78 15.20
N ALA A 373 4.32 -43.12 14.17
CA ALA A 373 3.35 -44.18 14.26
C ALA A 373 4.08 -45.52 14.20
N ARG A 374 4.13 -46.22 15.35
CA ARG A 374 4.56 -47.62 15.46
C ARG A 374 3.88 -48.48 14.39
N LYS A 375 4.68 -49.05 13.48
CA LYS A 375 4.27 -50.12 12.57
C LYS A 375 3.96 -51.37 13.39
N ILE A 376 2.68 -51.71 13.52
CA ILE A 376 2.24 -53.07 13.83
C ILE A 376 1.97 -53.74 12.48
N THR A 377 2.83 -54.69 12.13
CA THR A 377 2.64 -55.62 11.03
C THR A 377 1.48 -56.55 11.36
N LEU A 378 0.42 -56.57 10.56
CA LEU A 378 -0.58 -57.63 10.57
C LEU A 378 -1.04 -57.92 9.15
N ASP A 379 -0.95 -59.21 8.83
CA ASP A 379 -1.19 -59.82 7.53
C ASP A 379 -2.61 -59.59 7.01
N PHE A 380 -2.71 -59.34 5.71
CA PHE A 380 -3.98 -59.23 4.99
C PHE A 380 -4.54 -60.62 4.70
N GLU A 381 -5.51 -61.03 5.51
CA GLU A 381 -6.45 -62.10 5.17
C GLU A 381 -7.81 -61.49 4.75
N SER A 382 -8.39 -62.02 3.68
CA SER A 382 -9.50 -61.42 2.94
C SER A 382 -10.90 -61.65 3.53
N ALA A 383 -11.76 -60.62 3.33
CA ALA A 383 -13.24 -60.55 3.41
C ALA A 383 -13.86 -60.13 4.79
N PRO A 384 -15.11 -59.59 4.89
CA PRO A 384 -16.17 -59.38 3.87
C PRO A 384 -16.87 -57.97 3.88
N VAL A 385 -17.84 -57.85 2.97
CA VAL A 385 -18.77 -56.73 2.66
C VAL A 385 -19.30 -55.94 3.88
N VAL A 386 -19.11 -54.61 3.87
CA VAL A 386 -19.57 -53.67 4.92
C VAL A 386 -21.01 -53.20 4.65
N GLN A 387 -21.93 -53.53 5.57
CA GLN A 387 -23.26 -52.95 5.67
C GLN A 387 -23.21 -51.51 6.21
N LYS A 388 -23.99 -50.62 5.60
CA LYS A 388 -24.15 -49.20 6.00
C LYS A 388 -24.70 -49.08 7.43
N ARG A 389 -23.86 -48.65 8.37
CA ARG A 389 -24.30 -48.23 9.72
C ARG A 389 -24.89 -46.82 9.67
N LYS A 390 -26.10 -46.68 10.21
CA LYS A 390 -26.73 -45.38 10.49
C LYS A 390 -25.92 -44.67 11.58
N VAL A 391 -25.46 -43.46 11.30
CA VAL A 391 -24.71 -42.61 12.24
C VAL A 391 -25.66 -42.20 13.36
N GLY A 392 -25.46 -42.77 14.55
CA GLY A 392 -26.13 -42.32 15.77
C GLY A 392 -25.46 -41.05 16.26
N VAL A 393 -26.16 -39.91 16.14
CA VAL A 393 -25.69 -38.64 16.69
C VAL A 393 -25.78 -38.70 18.22
N ASN A 394 -24.67 -38.38 18.89
CA ASN A 394 -24.61 -38.33 20.34
C ASN A 394 -25.48 -37.16 20.85
N LYS A 395 -26.56 -37.49 21.57
CA LYS A 395 -27.56 -36.53 22.06
C LYS A 395 -26.94 -35.46 22.98
N TRP A 396 -25.88 -35.79 23.70
CA TRP A 396 -25.15 -34.84 24.55
C TRP A 396 -24.37 -33.81 23.74
N LEU A 397 -23.78 -34.25 22.62
CA LEU A 397 -23.05 -33.35 21.74
C LEU A 397 -24.01 -32.35 21.09
N LEU A 398 -25.17 -32.82 20.62
CA LEU A 398 -26.21 -31.96 20.06
C LEU A 398 -26.73 -30.93 21.08
N ALA A 399 -26.95 -31.35 22.33
CA ALA A 399 -27.39 -30.45 23.40
C ALA A 399 -26.34 -29.37 23.70
N ALA A 400 -25.05 -29.74 23.76
CA ALA A 400 -23.97 -28.79 23.95
C ALA A 400 -23.90 -27.76 22.81
N THR A 401 -24.05 -28.20 21.55
CA THR A 401 -24.04 -27.29 20.40
C THR A 401 -25.20 -26.29 20.44
N ILE A 402 -26.39 -26.73 20.85
CA ILE A 402 -27.56 -25.85 21.00
C ILE A 402 -27.33 -24.80 22.09
N ILE A 403 -26.72 -25.19 23.23
CA ILE A 403 -26.42 -24.25 24.32
C ILE A 403 -25.40 -23.19 23.88
N VAL A 404 -24.34 -23.59 23.17
CA VAL A 404 -23.34 -22.64 22.64
C VAL A 404 -23.97 -21.66 21.65
N ALA A 405 -24.87 -22.13 20.78
CA ALA A 405 -25.61 -21.27 19.86
C ALA A 405 -26.48 -20.24 20.60
N LEU A 406 -27.19 -20.66 21.65
CA LEU A 406 -28.04 -19.76 22.45
C LEU A 406 -27.23 -18.71 23.22
N ILE A 407 -26.08 -19.10 23.79
CA ILE A 407 -25.16 -18.16 24.45
C ILE A 407 -24.63 -17.12 23.46
N SER A 408 -24.27 -17.55 22.25
CA SER A 408 -23.77 -16.66 21.20
C SER A 408 -24.83 -15.64 20.77
N ILE A 409 -26.09 -16.07 20.63
CA ILE A 409 -27.22 -15.18 20.34
C ILE A 409 -27.45 -14.19 21.51
N GLY A 410 -27.35 -14.66 22.75
CA GLY A 410 -27.49 -13.82 23.95
C GLY A 410 -26.43 -12.73 24.04
N ILE A 411 -25.16 -13.06 23.76
CA ILE A 411 -24.06 -12.09 23.73
C ILE A 411 -24.26 -11.06 22.62
N TYR A 412 -24.71 -11.49 21.44
CA TYR A 412 -25.00 -10.58 20.33
C TYR A 412 -26.08 -9.55 20.69
N PHE A 413 -27.19 -10.00 21.29
CA PHE A 413 -28.27 -9.11 21.74
C PHE A 413 -27.87 -8.20 22.90
N TRP A 414 -27.04 -8.70 23.82
CA TRP A 414 -26.55 -7.90 24.94
C TRP A 414 -25.58 -6.81 24.45
N SER A 415 -24.67 -7.16 23.54
CA SER A 415 -23.77 -6.21 22.90
C SER A 415 -24.50 -5.14 22.09
N SER A 416 -25.63 -5.46 21.46
CA SER A 416 -26.38 -4.47 20.67
C SER A 416 -27.20 -3.51 21.53
N ASN A 417 -27.61 -3.91 22.74
CA ASN A 417 -28.56 -3.15 23.56
C ASN A 417 -27.97 -2.57 24.86
N ALA A 418 -26.79 -3.01 25.31
CA ALA A 418 -26.24 -2.64 26.62
C ALA A 418 -24.96 -1.79 26.56
N GLY A 419 -24.60 -1.23 25.40
CA GLY A 419 -23.51 -0.26 25.31
C GLY A 419 -23.90 1.06 26.01
N PRO A 420 -23.25 1.47 27.11
CA PRO A 420 -23.40 2.84 27.60
C PRO A 420 -22.96 3.78 26.48
N GLU A 421 -23.76 4.82 26.20
CA GLU A 421 -23.36 5.91 25.30
C GLU A 421 -22.00 6.44 25.77
N ALA A 422 -20.95 6.05 25.05
CA ALA A 422 -19.60 6.49 25.31
C ALA A 422 -19.55 8.00 25.13
N SER A 423 -19.56 8.70 26.25
CA SER A 423 -19.42 10.13 26.33
C SER A 423 -17.99 10.49 25.92
N GLY A 424 -17.82 11.29 24.87
CA GLY A 424 -16.61 12.11 24.73
C GLY A 424 -15.79 11.99 23.44
N VAL A 425 -16.38 11.74 22.28
CA VAL A 425 -15.85 12.36 21.05
C VAL A 425 -16.72 13.58 20.82
N GLN A 426 -16.22 14.78 21.16
CA GLN A 426 -16.96 16.01 20.88
C GLN A 426 -17.08 16.14 19.36
N GLU A 427 -18.24 15.76 18.82
CA GLU A 427 -18.60 16.01 17.42
C GLU A 427 -18.34 17.48 17.12
N ALA A 428 -17.51 17.73 16.10
CA ALA A 428 -17.19 19.08 15.68
C ALA A 428 -18.48 19.76 15.21
N LYS A 429 -18.94 20.78 15.95
CA LYS A 429 -20.17 21.50 15.63
C LYS A 429 -19.90 22.51 14.51
N ASN A 430 -20.75 22.51 13.48
CA ASN A 430 -20.73 23.54 12.45
C ASN A 430 -21.02 24.91 13.10
N ILE A 431 -20.27 25.93 12.70
CA ILE A 431 -20.51 27.34 13.08
C ILE A 431 -20.79 28.13 11.80
N GLU A 432 -21.86 28.91 11.82
CA GLU A 432 -22.18 29.84 10.74
C GLU A 432 -21.18 31.00 10.76
N LEU A 433 -20.51 31.22 9.63
CA LEU A 433 -19.63 32.37 9.45
C LEU A 433 -20.48 33.64 9.27
N PRO A 434 -20.01 34.81 9.76
CA PRO A 434 -20.73 36.06 9.57
C PRO A 434 -20.78 36.40 8.08
N ALA A 435 -21.93 36.89 7.62
CA ALA A 435 -22.11 37.34 6.24
C ALA A 435 -21.05 38.43 5.93
N GLY A 436 -20.20 38.18 4.92
CA GLY A 436 -19.08 39.07 4.63
C GLY A 436 -17.98 38.44 3.77
N ASN A 437 -16.76 38.97 3.87
CA ASN A 437 -15.62 38.50 3.08
C ASN A 437 -15.17 37.07 3.47
N LEU A 438 -15.31 36.68 4.74
CA LEU A 438 -14.99 35.31 5.18
C LEU A 438 -15.79 34.25 4.42
N GLN A 439 -17.09 34.45 4.21
CA GLN A 439 -17.95 33.47 3.53
C GLN A 439 -17.65 33.35 2.03
N LYS A 440 -17.03 34.36 1.41
CA LYS A 440 -16.59 34.32 0.01
C LYS A 440 -15.35 33.44 -0.20
N HIS A 441 -14.54 33.28 0.84
CA HIS A 441 -13.24 32.59 0.75
C HIS A 441 -13.16 31.33 1.62
N ILE A 442 -14.11 31.14 2.55
CA ILE A 442 -14.20 29.97 3.43
C ILE A 442 -15.58 29.34 3.23
N ARG A 443 -15.60 28.09 2.76
CA ARG A 443 -16.81 27.34 2.40
C ARG A 443 -17.64 26.99 3.64
N PHE A 444 -16.99 26.53 4.70
CA PHE A 444 -17.63 26.22 5.98
C PHE A 444 -16.61 26.31 7.13
N ALA A 445 -17.11 26.48 8.35
CA ALA A 445 -16.30 26.47 9.56
C ALA A 445 -16.88 25.49 10.60
N ARG A 446 -15.98 24.77 11.27
CA ARG A 446 -16.30 23.84 12.35
C ARG A 446 -15.55 24.21 13.62
N ARG A 447 -16.19 24.04 14.76
CA ARG A 447 -15.57 24.17 16.07
C ARG A 447 -15.22 22.78 16.60
N SER A 448 -13.99 22.60 17.04
CA SER A 448 -13.58 21.49 17.89
C SER A 448 -12.70 22.02 19.02
N ASP A 449 -13.09 21.73 20.26
CA ASP A 449 -12.49 22.27 21.49
C ASP A 449 -12.37 23.81 21.47
N GLU A 450 -11.13 24.30 21.38
CA GLU A 450 -10.72 25.71 21.39
C GLU A 450 -10.25 26.20 20.00
N THR A 451 -10.48 25.42 18.94
CA THR A 451 -10.01 25.71 17.59
C THR A 451 -11.17 25.82 16.60
N LEU A 452 -11.14 26.88 15.77
CA LEU A 452 -11.97 27.02 14.59
C LEU A 452 -11.24 26.42 13.39
N TYR A 453 -11.86 25.45 12.72
CA TYR A 453 -11.38 24.88 11.47
C TYR A 453 -12.20 25.43 10.31
N GLY A 454 -11.58 26.20 9.41
CA GLY A 454 -12.22 26.73 8.21
C GLY A 454 -11.72 26.02 6.96
N MET A 455 -12.62 25.59 6.06
CA MET A 455 -12.21 25.05 4.75
C MET A 455 -12.23 26.16 3.69
N ALA A 456 -11.07 26.50 3.15
CA ALA A 456 -10.92 27.55 2.14
C ALA A 456 -11.46 27.11 0.77
N GLN A 457 -12.02 28.07 0.05
CA GLN A 457 -12.40 27.95 -1.35
C GLN A 457 -11.21 28.26 -2.28
N PRO A 458 -11.26 27.89 -3.58
CA PRO A 458 -10.20 28.22 -4.54
C PRO A 458 -9.92 29.72 -4.66
N THR A 459 -10.92 30.56 -4.34
CA THR A 459 -10.79 32.02 -4.30
C THR A 459 -9.77 32.50 -3.26
N TRP A 460 -9.46 31.71 -2.22
CA TRP A 460 -8.40 32.02 -1.25
C TRP A 460 -7.02 32.04 -1.88
N SER A 461 -6.72 31.06 -2.75
CA SER A 461 -5.41 30.93 -3.41
C SER A 461 -5.15 32.03 -4.44
N ALA A 462 -6.21 32.70 -4.90
CA ALA A 462 -6.11 33.84 -5.82
C ALA A 462 -5.77 35.16 -5.11
N LEU A 463 -5.84 35.20 -3.77
CA LEU A 463 -5.54 36.39 -2.98
C LEU A 463 -4.02 36.57 -2.80
N SER A 464 -3.60 37.81 -2.67
CA SER A 464 -2.25 38.15 -2.26
C SER A 464 -1.98 37.72 -0.80
N GLU A 465 -0.71 37.58 -0.43
CA GLU A 465 -0.31 37.15 0.91
C GLU A 465 -0.81 38.10 2.01
N ASP A 466 -0.86 39.41 1.71
CA ASP A 466 -1.37 40.42 2.63
C ASP A 466 -2.88 40.31 2.81
N GLU A 467 -3.63 40.02 1.74
CA GLU A 467 -5.08 39.76 1.80
C GLU A 467 -5.39 38.46 2.55
N GLN A 468 -4.58 37.41 2.35
CA GLN A 468 -4.70 36.15 3.10
C GLN A 468 -4.44 36.36 4.59
N ARG A 469 -3.41 37.15 4.96
CA ARG A 469 -3.16 37.53 6.36
C ARG A 469 -4.30 38.34 6.95
N GLN A 470 -4.87 39.28 6.19
CA GLN A 470 -6.01 40.07 6.62
C GLN A 470 -7.24 39.19 6.90
N LEU A 471 -7.59 38.29 5.98
CA LEU A 471 -8.71 37.35 6.17
C LEU A 471 -8.47 36.38 7.34
N LEU A 472 -7.23 35.93 7.51
CA LEU A 472 -6.87 35.09 8.66
C LEU A 472 -7.05 35.85 9.98
N GLY A 473 -6.73 37.15 10.00
CA GLY A 473 -7.02 38.05 11.12
C GLY A 473 -8.52 38.21 11.39
N GLU A 474 -9.33 38.38 10.35
CA GLU A 474 -10.80 38.43 10.46
C GLU A 474 -11.37 37.12 11.01
N ALA A 475 -10.88 35.97 10.52
CA ALA A 475 -11.27 34.65 10.99
C ALA A 475 -10.90 34.46 12.47
N PHE A 476 -9.74 34.96 12.89
CA PHE A 476 -9.29 34.91 14.28
C PHE A 476 -10.12 35.81 15.20
N ALA A 477 -10.45 37.03 14.77
CA ALA A 477 -11.36 37.92 15.50
C ALA A 477 -12.75 37.28 15.68
N PHE A 478 -13.27 36.64 14.63
CA PHE A 478 -14.51 35.88 14.70
C PHE A 478 -14.38 34.70 15.68
N ALA A 479 -13.32 33.91 15.60
CA ALA A 479 -13.07 32.79 16.52
C ALA A 479 -13.05 33.25 17.99
N GLN A 480 -12.41 34.38 18.29
CA GLN A 480 -12.43 34.98 19.63
C GLN A 480 -13.83 35.38 20.07
N SER A 481 -14.65 35.94 19.16
CA SER A 481 -16.04 36.33 19.48
C SER A 481 -16.92 35.15 19.89
N VAL A 482 -16.61 33.93 19.43
CA VAL A 482 -17.32 32.69 19.79
C VAL A 482 -16.59 31.87 20.88
N GLY A 483 -15.58 32.45 21.52
CA GLY A 483 -14.85 31.85 22.64
C GLY A 483 -13.78 30.82 22.26
N LEU A 484 -13.25 30.88 21.04
CA LEU A 484 -12.17 30.03 20.55
C LEU A 484 -10.83 30.75 20.63
N LYS A 485 -9.75 29.99 20.82
CA LYS A 485 -8.39 30.54 21.01
C LYS A 485 -7.50 30.42 19.78
N ARG A 486 -7.90 29.62 18.79
CA ARG A 486 -7.09 29.28 17.63
C ARG A 486 -7.94 29.19 16.36
N VAL A 487 -7.33 29.48 15.22
CA VAL A 487 -7.89 29.26 13.88
C VAL A 487 -6.93 28.42 13.07
N ASN A 488 -7.47 27.43 12.37
CA ASN A 488 -6.76 26.67 11.36
C ASN A 488 -7.59 26.69 10.07
N ILE A 489 -7.03 27.26 9.01
CA ILE A 489 -7.62 27.29 7.67
C ILE A 489 -6.99 26.16 6.86
N LEU A 490 -7.83 25.27 6.36
CA LEU A 490 -7.46 24.12 5.57
C LEU A 490 -7.85 24.35 4.11
N ASN A 491 -7.02 23.93 3.15
CA ASN A 491 -7.43 23.88 1.75
C ASN A 491 -8.35 22.67 1.47
N GLU A 492 -8.82 22.54 0.23
CA GLU A 492 -9.66 21.41 -0.22
C GLU A 492 -8.99 20.04 -0.04
N LYS A 493 -7.66 20.01 0.09
CA LYS A 493 -6.88 18.80 0.33
C LYS A 493 -6.63 18.55 1.84
N GLY A 494 -7.20 19.34 2.74
CA GLY A 494 -7.01 19.21 4.18
C GLY A 494 -5.67 19.73 4.72
N ARG A 495 -4.84 20.41 3.91
CA ARG A 495 -3.59 21.01 4.38
C ARG A 495 -3.83 22.36 5.03
N THR A 496 -3.14 22.62 6.14
CA THR A 496 -3.12 23.93 6.79
C THR A 496 -2.45 24.97 5.89
N ILE A 497 -3.22 25.96 5.46
CA ILE A 497 -2.79 27.10 4.64
C ILE A 497 -2.83 28.42 5.43
N GLY A 498 -3.45 28.42 6.60
CA GLY A 498 -3.43 29.56 7.52
C GLY A 498 -3.60 29.11 8.96
N TYR A 499 -2.81 29.67 9.86
CA TYR A 499 -2.90 29.38 11.29
C TYR A 499 -2.79 30.68 12.09
N ALA A 500 -3.74 30.89 13.00
CA ALA A 500 -3.73 32.06 13.87
C ALA A 500 -4.03 31.73 15.33
N THR A 501 -3.29 32.37 16.23
CA THR A 501 -3.47 32.41 17.67
C THR A 501 -3.30 33.86 18.15
N LYS A 502 -3.42 34.09 19.45
CA LYS A 502 -3.27 35.44 20.04
C LYS A 502 -1.92 36.08 19.71
N ASP A 503 -0.87 35.26 19.63
CA ASP A 503 0.51 35.73 19.54
C ASP A 503 1.09 35.59 18.13
N LYS A 504 0.38 34.91 17.22
CA LYS A 504 0.95 34.45 15.96
C LYS A 504 -0.10 34.31 14.87
N ALA A 505 0.18 34.84 13.68
CA ALA A 505 -0.60 34.60 12.48
C ALA A 505 0.35 34.26 11.33
N GLU A 506 0.23 33.05 10.79
CA GLU A 506 1.04 32.54 9.68
C GLU A 506 0.14 32.06 8.55
N VAL A 507 0.57 32.36 7.33
CA VAL A 507 -0.03 31.88 6.09
C VAL A 507 0.99 30.97 5.43
N PHE A 508 0.56 29.76 5.06
CA PHE A 508 1.41 28.76 4.43
C PHE A 508 1.05 28.68 2.95
N ARG A 509 2.06 28.76 2.08
CA ARG A 509 1.85 28.52 0.65
C ARG A 509 1.67 27.01 0.43
N PRO A 510 0.69 26.60 -0.40
CA PRO A 510 0.37 25.20 -0.64
C PRO A 510 1.46 24.39 -1.34
#